data_AF-A0A3N5U189-F1
#
_entry.id   AF-A0A3N5U189-F1
#
_cell.length_a   1.000
_cell.length_b   1.000
_cell.length_c   1.000
_cell.angle_alpha   90.00
_cell.angle_beta   90.00
_cell.angle_gamma   90.00
#
_symmetry.space_group_name_H-M   'P 1'
#
loop_
_entity.id
_entity.type
_entity.pdbx_description
1 polymer ?
#
loop_
_entity_poly.entity_id
_entity_poly.type
_entity_poly.pdbx_seq_one_letter_code
_entity_poly.pdbx_strand_id
1 'polypeptide(L)'
;MIPLPRRAGLLAFVSVVVLLAGCANDPSSAATVGDDEISIAQLHADVELFGFLTTLSGAPCGTSVEGESQDAACARFTLAYDIREELAKTYAADNDVTVDPAEVSDALT
;
A
#
# COMPACT_ATOMS: atom_id res chain seq x y z
N MET A 1 -16.37 -40.86 -32.99
CA MET A 1 -16.78 -39.50 -32.59
C MET A 1 -17.51 -39.63 -31.26
N ILE A 2 -16.85 -39.29 -30.15
CA ILE A 2 -17.42 -39.42 -28.79
C ILE A 2 -18.03 -38.06 -28.43
N PRO A 3 -19.34 -37.96 -28.12
CA PRO A 3 -19.95 -36.69 -27.74
C PRO A 3 -19.53 -36.35 -26.31
N LEU A 4 -18.67 -35.34 -26.16
CA LEU A 4 -18.30 -34.80 -24.86
C LEU A 4 -19.52 -34.05 -24.25
N PRO A 5 -19.88 -34.32 -22.98
CA PRO A 5 -21.03 -33.71 -22.35
C PRO A 5 -20.79 -32.21 -22.12
N ARG A 6 -21.66 -31.38 -22.72
CA ARG A 6 -21.73 -29.90 -22.61
C ARG A 6 -21.60 -29.34 -21.19
N ARG A 7 -21.89 -30.14 -20.15
CA ARG A 7 -21.84 -29.74 -18.73
C ARG A 7 -20.42 -29.76 -18.15
N ALA A 8 -19.50 -30.56 -18.68
CA ALA A 8 -18.12 -30.62 -18.20
C ALA A 8 -17.29 -29.39 -18.63
N GLY A 9 -17.57 -28.84 -19.83
CA GLY A 9 -16.90 -27.62 -20.31
C GLY A 9 -17.26 -26.37 -19.51
N LEU A 10 -18.47 -26.31 -18.95
CA LEU A 10 -18.96 -25.15 -18.21
C LEU A 10 -18.32 -25.04 -16.82
N LEU A 11 -18.11 -26.17 -16.13
CA LEU A 11 -17.41 -26.22 -14.84
C LEU A 11 -15.91 -25.93 -14.97
N ALA A 12 -15.28 -26.38 -16.06
CA ALA A 12 -13.88 -26.07 -16.34
C ALA A 12 -13.67 -24.56 -16.59
N PHE A 13 -14.61 -23.90 -17.28
CA PHE A 13 -14.53 -22.47 -17.56
C PHE A 13 -14.67 -21.61 -16.29
N VAL A 14 -15.60 -21.95 -15.40
CA VAL A 14 -15.80 -21.22 -14.13
C VAL A 14 -14.56 -21.31 -13.24
N SER A 15 -13.90 -22.47 -13.20
CA SER A 15 -12.68 -22.68 -12.41
C SER A 15 -11.51 -21.82 -12.89
N VAL A 16 -11.40 -21.60 -14.21
CA VAL A 16 -10.36 -20.75 -14.81
C VAL A 16 -10.61 -19.27 -14.48
N VAL A 17 -11.86 -18.79 -14.52
CA VAL A 17 -12.21 -17.38 -14.22
C VAL A 17 -11.94 -17.03 -12.75
N VAL A 18 -12.19 -17.94 -11.82
CA VAL A 18 -11.92 -17.71 -10.38
C VAL A 18 -10.42 -17.64 -10.09
N LEU A 19 -9.58 -18.40 -10.81
CA LEU A 19 -8.12 -18.35 -10.66
C LEU A 19 -7.51 -17.06 -11.24
N LEU A 20 -8.18 -16.41 -12.21
CA LEU A 20 -7.71 -15.17 -12.85
C LEU A 20 -8.10 -13.90 -12.06
N ALA A 21 -9.12 -13.98 -11.20
CA ALA A 21 -9.58 -12.83 -10.41
C ALA A 21 -8.66 -12.49 -9.23
N GLY A 22 -7.80 -13.41 -8.79
CA GLY A 22 -6.90 -13.21 -7.66
C GLY A 22 -5.73 -12.23 -7.89
N CYS A 23 -5.53 -11.78 -9.14
CA CYS A 23 -4.50 -10.80 -9.49
C CYS A 23 -5.08 -9.48 -10.03
N ALA A 24 -6.40 -9.28 -9.90
CA ALA A 24 -7.01 -8.00 -10.26
C ALA A 24 -6.69 -6.98 -9.16
N ASN A 25 -5.49 -6.40 -9.22
CA ASN A 25 -5.11 -5.26 -8.40
C ASN A 25 -6.05 -4.10 -8.71
N ASP A 26 -6.59 -3.47 -7.68
CA ASP A 26 -7.31 -2.21 -7.84
C ASP A 26 -6.30 -1.18 -8.39
N PRO A 27 -6.55 -0.58 -9.56
CA PRO A 27 -5.63 0.38 -10.16
C PRO A 27 -5.46 1.66 -9.33
N SER A 28 -6.26 1.86 -8.29
CA SER A 28 -6.15 2.98 -7.35
C SER A 28 -5.43 2.63 -6.03
N SER A 29 -5.08 1.36 -5.83
CA SER A 29 -4.35 0.88 -4.65
C SER A 29 -2.84 0.88 -4.87
N ALA A 30 -2.10 1.48 -3.94
CA ALA A 30 -0.64 1.41 -3.89
C ALA A 30 -0.17 0.16 -3.12
N ALA A 31 -0.85 -0.16 -2.02
CA ALA A 31 -0.61 -1.36 -1.21
C ALA A 31 -1.82 -1.69 -0.34
N THR A 32 -1.86 -2.93 0.17
CA THR A 32 -2.82 -3.39 1.17
C THR A 32 -2.06 -3.94 2.37
N VAL A 33 -2.47 -3.57 3.58
CA VAL A 33 -1.87 -4.02 4.84
C VAL A 33 -2.99 -4.52 5.74
N GLY A 34 -3.14 -5.85 5.87
CA GLY A 34 -4.31 -6.42 6.54
C GLY A 34 -5.58 -6.12 5.76
N ASP A 35 -6.54 -5.48 6.43
CA ASP A 35 -7.80 -5.00 5.83
C ASP A 35 -7.73 -3.54 5.36
N ASP A 36 -6.62 -2.83 5.66
CA ASP A 36 -6.43 -1.42 5.32
C ASP A 36 -5.75 -1.24 3.96
N GLU A 37 -6.12 -0.17 3.26
CA GLU A 37 -5.63 0.18 1.93
C GLU A 37 -4.83 1.48 1.96
N ILE A 38 -3.64 1.45 1.34
CA ILE A 38 -2.86 2.64 1.02
C ILE A 38 -3.18 2.98 -0.44
N SER A 39 -3.90 4.08 -0.66
CA SER A 39 -4.27 4.51 -2.01
C SER A 39 -3.09 5.20 -2.74
N ILE A 40 -3.12 5.18 -4.06
CA ILE A 40 -2.15 5.93 -4.89
C ILE A 40 -2.22 7.44 -4.61
N ALA A 41 -3.40 7.97 -4.30
CA ALA A 41 -3.57 9.39 -3.98
C ALA A 41 -2.92 9.77 -2.65
N GLN A 42 -3.06 8.93 -1.63
CA GLN A 42 -2.37 9.08 -0.35
C GLN A 42 -0.85 9.04 -0.57
N LEU A 43 -0.35 8.00 -1.23
CA LEU A 43 1.08 7.87 -1.51
C LEU A 43 1.64 9.10 -2.25
N HIS A 44 0.89 9.67 -3.20
CA HIS A 44 1.32 10.88 -3.89
C HIS A 44 1.45 12.09 -2.95
N ALA A 45 0.45 12.31 -2.07
CA ALA A 45 0.51 13.39 -1.09
C ALA A 45 1.68 13.21 -0.12
N ASP A 46 1.92 11.97 0.32
CA ASP A 46 3.00 11.66 1.25
C ASP A 46 4.37 11.78 0.58
N VAL A 47 4.50 11.46 -0.72
CA VAL A 47 5.74 11.71 -1.49
C VAL A 47 6.07 13.19 -1.54
N GLU A 48 5.08 14.07 -1.75
CA GLU A 48 5.30 15.52 -1.72
C GLU A 48 5.78 15.99 -0.34
N LEU A 49 5.15 15.49 0.73
CA LEU A 49 5.54 15.80 2.11
C LEU A 49 6.96 15.34 2.40
N PHE A 50 7.29 14.07 2.12
CA PHE A 50 8.61 13.52 2.38
C PHE A 50 9.69 14.18 1.50
N GLY A 51 9.39 14.51 0.25
CA GLY A 51 10.29 15.28 -0.61
C GLY A 51 10.62 16.65 -0.01
N PHE A 52 9.63 17.33 0.57
CA PHE A 52 9.84 18.59 1.29
C PHE A 52 10.67 18.39 2.57
N LEU A 53 10.30 17.45 3.43
CA LEU A 53 11.00 17.19 4.70
C LEU A 53 12.45 16.78 4.51
N THR A 54 12.72 15.95 3.50
CA THR A 54 14.07 15.50 3.17
C THR A 54 14.94 16.64 2.67
N THR A 55 14.36 17.58 1.90
CA THR A 55 15.00 18.85 1.53
C THR A 55 15.42 19.66 2.76
N LEU A 56 14.58 19.76 3.79
CA LEU A 56 14.93 20.46 5.04
C LEU A 56 16.07 19.78 5.79
N SER A 57 16.11 18.45 5.80
CA SER A 57 17.14 17.66 6.47
C SER A 57 18.47 17.58 5.70
N GLY A 58 18.50 17.97 4.42
CA GLY A 58 19.65 17.82 3.53
C GLY A 58 19.95 16.38 3.10
N ALA A 59 19.04 15.43 3.37
CA ALA A 59 19.15 14.05 2.93
C ALA A 59 18.31 13.81 1.65
N PRO A 60 18.67 12.83 0.80
CA PRO A 60 17.83 12.46 -0.34
C PRO A 60 16.54 11.75 0.12
N CYS A 61 15.42 12.00 -0.56
CA CYS A 61 14.20 11.22 -0.37
C CYS A 61 14.37 9.82 -0.96
N GLY A 62 14.72 8.86 -0.12
CA GLY A 62 15.06 7.52 -0.55
C GLY A 62 16.42 7.44 -1.27
N THR A 63 16.98 6.24 -1.32
CA THR A 63 18.21 5.94 -2.05
C THR A 63 17.86 5.13 -3.28
N SER A 64 18.19 5.64 -4.46
CA SER A 64 17.95 4.95 -5.72
C SER A 64 18.85 3.73 -5.87
N VAL A 65 18.32 2.69 -6.52
CA VAL A 65 19.09 1.54 -7.01
C VAL A 65 19.38 1.68 -8.50
N GLU A 66 20.23 0.80 -9.06
CA GLU A 66 20.59 0.85 -10.48
C GLU A 66 19.34 0.75 -11.38
N GLY A 67 19.17 1.74 -12.27
CA GLY A 67 18.01 1.84 -13.17
C GLY A 67 16.77 2.50 -12.57
N GLU A 68 16.78 2.90 -11.29
CA GLU A 68 15.67 3.60 -10.63
C GLU A 68 15.86 5.12 -10.70
N SER A 69 14.80 5.88 -11.00
CA SER A 69 14.82 7.34 -10.88
C SER A 69 14.77 7.77 -9.42
N GLN A 70 15.19 8.99 -9.11
CA GLN A 70 15.09 9.52 -7.75
C GLN A 70 13.63 9.62 -7.29
N ASP A 71 12.70 9.97 -8.19
CA ASP A 71 11.27 10.05 -7.87
C ASP A 71 10.70 8.67 -7.50
N ALA A 72 11.07 7.62 -8.25
CA ALA A 72 10.67 6.25 -7.93
C ALA A 72 11.28 5.79 -6.59
N ALA A 73 12.53 6.16 -6.31
CA ALA A 73 13.17 5.87 -5.03
C ALA A 73 12.47 6.56 -3.85
N CYS A 74 12.03 7.81 -4.04
CA CYS A 74 11.26 8.55 -3.05
C CYS A 74 9.88 7.90 -2.82
N ALA A 75 9.15 7.58 -3.90
CA ALA A 75 7.87 6.87 -3.80
C ALA A 75 7.99 5.52 -3.07
N ARG A 76 9.02 4.74 -3.38
CA ARG A 76 9.29 3.48 -2.67
C ARG A 76 9.62 3.70 -1.19
N PHE A 77 10.40 4.74 -0.89
CA PHE A 77 10.74 5.08 0.50
C PHE A 77 9.49 5.49 1.30
N THR A 78 8.66 6.35 0.73
CA THR A 78 7.39 6.80 1.33
C THR A 78 6.42 5.64 1.50
N LEU A 79 6.19 4.82 0.47
CA LEU A 79 5.29 3.66 0.57
C LEU A 79 5.73 2.70 1.69
N ALA A 80 7.04 2.51 1.87
CA ALA A 80 7.56 1.69 2.96
C ALA A 80 7.34 2.33 4.35
N TYR A 81 7.26 3.66 4.44
CA TYR A 81 6.85 4.36 5.66
C TYR A 81 5.35 4.14 5.92
N ASP A 82 4.49 4.37 4.93
CA ASP A 82 3.05 4.19 5.04
C ASP A 82 2.68 2.76 5.46
N ILE A 83 3.34 1.75 4.88
CA ILE A 83 3.14 0.35 5.29
C ILE A 83 3.49 0.14 6.77
N ARG A 84 4.59 0.73 7.25
CA ARG A 84 4.98 0.61 8.68
C ARG A 84 4.02 1.36 9.58
N GLU A 85 3.49 2.49 9.12
CA GLU A 85 2.48 3.25 9.85
C GLU A 85 1.20 2.43 10.00
N GLU A 86 0.69 1.81 8.92
CA GLU A 86 -0.48 0.95 9.00
C GLU A 86 -0.26 -0.25 9.93
N LEU A 87 0.91 -0.90 9.85
CA LEU A 87 1.28 -1.95 10.80
C LEU A 87 1.30 -1.46 12.25
N ALA A 88 1.79 -0.24 12.50
CA ALA A 88 1.80 0.35 13.83
C ALA A 88 0.39 0.67 14.33
N LYS A 89 -0.49 1.18 13.45
CA LYS A 89 -1.92 1.42 13.74
C LYS A 89 -2.64 0.14 14.09
N THR A 90 -2.48 -0.93 13.29
CA THR A 90 -3.07 -2.24 13.58
C THR A 90 -2.59 -2.76 14.94
N TYR A 91 -1.28 -2.72 15.20
CA TYR A 91 -0.74 -3.14 16.50
C TYR A 91 -1.31 -2.33 17.66
N ALA A 92 -1.42 -1.00 17.49
CA ALA A 92 -1.97 -0.13 18.52
C ALA A 92 -3.43 -0.46 18.82
N ALA A 93 -4.26 -0.68 17.79
CA ALA A 93 -5.64 -1.12 17.94
C ALA A 93 -5.74 -2.47 18.66
N ASP A 94 -4.93 -3.46 18.27
CA ASP A 94 -4.93 -4.80 18.87
C ASP A 94 -4.48 -4.83 20.34
N ASN A 95 -3.75 -3.80 20.78
CA ASN A 95 -3.15 -3.74 22.12
C ASN A 95 -3.67 -2.56 22.96
N ASP A 96 -4.81 -1.96 22.57
CA ASP A 96 -5.44 -0.82 23.27
C ASP A 96 -4.47 0.36 23.53
N VAL A 97 -3.54 0.60 22.61
CA VAL A 97 -2.61 1.74 22.68
C VAL A 97 -3.29 2.97 22.10
N THR A 98 -3.71 3.88 22.97
CA THR A 98 -4.39 5.13 22.59
C THR A 98 -3.59 6.35 23.03
N VAL A 99 -3.71 7.44 22.27
CA VAL A 99 -3.13 8.75 22.62
C VAL A 99 -4.27 9.73 22.93
N ASP A 100 -4.18 10.45 24.05
CA ASP A 100 -5.15 11.49 24.38
C ASP A 100 -4.93 12.72 23.46
N PRO A 101 -5.97 13.23 22.78
CA PRO A 101 -5.84 14.44 21.96
C PRO A 101 -5.29 15.67 22.70
N ALA A 102 -5.52 15.76 24.02
CA ALA A 102 -4.95 16.82 24.85
C ALA A 102 -3.41 16.72 24.91
N GLU A 103 -2.86 15.52 25.06
CA GLU A 103 -1.41 15.29 25.06
C GLU A 103 -0.76 15.66 23.73
N VAL A 104 -1.44 15.39 22.60
CA VAL A 104 -0.99 15.82 21.27
C VAL A 104 -0.96 17.33 21.18
N SER A 105 -2.01 18.01 21.65
CA SER A 105 -2.12 19.46 21.60
C SER A 105 -1.03 20.14 22.44
N ASP A 106 -0.79 19.63 23.65
CA ASP A 106 0.24 20.12 24.56
C ASP A 106 1.65 19.95 23.98
N ALA A 107 1.90 18.89 23.20
CA ALA A 107 3.21 18.66 22.57
C ALA A 107 3.52 19.61 21.40
N LEU A 108 2.50 20.27 20.83
CA LEU A 108 2.63 21.16 19.67
C LEU A 108 2.75 22.66 20.04
N THR A 109 2.57 23.02 21.32
CA THR A 109 2.62 24.41 21.83
C THR A 109 3.83 24.66 22.72
#